data_AF-A0A3M1G2Z3-F1
#
_entry.id   AF-A0A3M1G2Z3-F1
#
_cell.length_a   1.000
_cell.length_b   1.000
_cell.length_c   1.000
_cell.angle_alpha   90.00
_cell.angle_beta   90.00
_cell.angle_gamma   90.00
#
_symmetry.space_group_name_H-M   'P 1'
#
loop_
_entity.id
_entity.type
_entity.pdbx_description
1 polymer ?
#
loop_
_entity_poly.entity_id
_entity_poly.type
_entity_poly.pdbx_seq_one_letter_code
_entity_poly.pdbx_strand_id
1 'polypeptide(L)'
;YEGAIYHTQRAKVAIQDGDIQKKVHAITKVLAIVEELLRSLNMEEGGQVAENLQELYLFIMKELTEANITSSCERLDTVESILSTLLEGWKEIKGQIS
;
A
#
# COMPACT_ATOMS: atom_id res chain seq x y z
N TYR A 1 4.66 2.76 5.50
CA TYR A 1 3.61 1.73 5.56
C TYR A 1 2.43 2.12 6.45
N GLU A 2 2.60 2.50 7.72
CA GLU A 2 1.48 2.82 8.64
C GLU A 2 0.48 3.84 8.05
N GLY A 3 0.98 4.94 7.46
CA GLY A 3 0.11 5.90 6.78
C GLY A 3 -0.65 5.33 5.59
N ALA A 4 -0.03 4.43 4.81
CA ALA A 4 -0.70 3.76 3.69
C ALA A 4 -1.82 2.83 4.20
N ILE A 5 -1.56 2.03 5.23
CA ILE A 5 -2.55 1.15 5.88
C ILE A 5 -3.74 1.97 6.41
N TYR A 6 -3.46 3.05 7.15
CA TYR A 6 -4.49 3.94 7.66
C TYR A 6 -5.40 4.50 6.56
N HIS A 7 -4.82 4.95 5.45
CA HIS A 7 -5.61 5.46 4.32
C HIS A 7 -6.37 4.35 3.58
N THR A 8 -5.83 3.13 3.48
CA THR A 8 -6.55 1.97 2.95
C THR A 8 -7.79 1.64 3.78
N GLN A 9 -7.67 1.63 5.11
CA GLN A 9 -8.81 1.41 6.03
C GLN A 9 -9.87 2.51 5.87
N ARG A 10 -9.46 3.77 5.71
CA ARG A 10 -10.39 4.88 5.45
C ARG A 10 -11.09 4.77 4.10
N ALA A 11 -10.42 4.26 3.07
CA ALA A 11 -11.05 4.00 1.78
C ALA A 11 -12.14 2.92 1.91
N LYS A 12 -11.89 1.85 2.68
CA LYS A 12 -12.90 0.80 2.98
C LYS A 12 -14.14 1.36 3.68
N VAL A 13 -13.95 2.17 4.72
CA VAL A 13 -15.07 2.84 5.42
C VAL A 13 -15.84 3.75 4.45
N ALA A 14 -15.15 4.54 3.63
CA ALA A 14 -15.81 5.41 2.66
C ALA A 14 -16.61 4.64 1.60
N ILE A 15 -16.16 3.45 1.19
CA ILE A 15 -16.94 2.56 0.31
C ILE A 15 -18.22 2.10 1.01
N GLN A 16 -18.12 1.65 2.26
CA GLN A 16 -19.26 1.18 3.06
C GLN A 16 -20.30 2.30 3.27
N ASP A 17 -19.84 3.53 3.46
CA ASP A 17 -20.69 4.71 3.64
C ASP A 17 -21.24 5.27 2.31
N GLY A 18 -20.80 4.76 1.16
CA GLY A 18 -21.15 5.30 -0.16
C GLY A 18 -20.52 6.66 -0.48
N ASP A 19 -19.51 7.09 0.28
CA ASP A 19 -18.84 8.38 0.12
C ASP A 19 -17.71 8.29 -0.93
N ILE A 20 -18.09 8.54 -2.18
CA ILE A 20 -17.18 8.44 -3.33
C ILE A 20 -16.01 9.42 -3.21
N GLN A 21 -16.24 10.65 -2.72
CA GLN A 21 -15.18 11.65 -2.62
C GLN A 21 -14.13 11.25 -1.60
N LYS A 22 -14.55 10.80 -0.41
CA LYS A 22 -13.62 10.30 0.60
C LYS A 22 -12.90 9.05 0.15
N LYS A 23 -13.57 8.13 -0.56
CA LYS A 23 -12.94 6.95 -1.17
C LYS A 23 -11.80 7.37 -2.09
N VAL A 24 -12.09 8.20 -3.09
CA VAL A 24 -11.09 8.65 -4.08
C VAL A 24 -9.93 9.34 -3.37
N HIS A 25 -10.22 10.27 -2.45
CA HIS A 25 -9.18 10.97 -1.70
C HIS A 25 -8.27 10.02 -0.92
N ALA A 26 -8.86 9.06 -0.20
CA ALA A 26 -8.11 8.10 0.59
C ALA A 26 -7.23 7.20 -0.31
N ILE A 27 -7.78 6.66 -1.40
CA ILE A 27 -7.01 5.84 -2.35
C ILE A 27 -5.86 6.64 -2.99
N THR A 28 -6.08 7.89 -3.38
CA THR A 28 -5.01 8.76 -3.91
C THR A 28 -3.88 8.97 -2.89
N LYS A 29 -4.20 9.07 -1.59
CA LYS A 29 -3.17 9.14 -0.54
C LYS A 29 -2.36 7.84 -0.44
N VAL A 30 -2.99 6.68 -0.54
CA VAL A 30 -2.27 5.40 -0.55
C VAL A 30 -1.34 5.31 -1.77
N LEU A 31 -1.86 5.62 -2.96
CA LEU A 31 -1.07 5.63 -4.21
C LEU A 31 0.17 6.50 -4.10
N ALA A 32 0.04 7.73 -3.59
CA ALA A 32 1.18 8.64 -3.45
C ALA A 32 2.25 8.11 -2.49
N ILE A 33 1.86 7.45 -1.39
CA ILE A 33 2.82 6.85 -0.45
C ILE A 33 3.54 5.67 -1.11
N VAL A 34 2.81 4.79 -1.81
CA VAL A 34 3.38 3.62 -2.47
C VAL A 34 4.30 4.03 -3.62
N GLU A 35 3.93 5.07 -4.37
CA GLU A 35 4.77 5.63 -5.42
C GLU A 35 6.09 6.18 -4.87
N GLU A 36 6.08 6.87 -3.72
CA GLU A 36 7.35 7.31 -3.12
C GLU A 36 8.18 6.16 -2.57
N LEU A 37 7.55 5.12 -2.00
CA LEU A 37 8.29 3.91 -1.60
C LEU A 37 8.98 3.27 -2.81
N LEU A 38 8.29 3.19 -3.95
CA LEU A 38 8.84 2.69 -5.20
C LEU A 38 10.02 3.54 -5.69
N ARG A 39 9.87 4.88 -5.70
CA ARG A 39 10.97 5.79 -6.09
C ARG A 39 12.18 5.70 -5.16
N SER A 40 11.98 5.34 -3.90
CA SER A 40 13.04 5.25 -2.90
C SER A 40 13.89 3.97 -2.97
N LEU A 41 13.50 3.00 -3.82
CA LEU A 41 14.26 1.74 -3.96
C LEU A 41 15.65 2.00 -4.58
N ASN A 42 16.69 1.54 -3.88
CA ASN A 42 18.03 1.47 -4.46
C ASN A 42 18.14 0.23 -5.34
N MET A 43 17.91 0.39 -6.64
CA MET A 43 17.98 -0.71 -7.60
C MET A 43 19.42 -1.18 -7.89
N GLU A 44 20.43 -0.34 -7.63
CA GLU A 44 21.84 -0.66 -7.88
C GLU A 44 22.40 -1.59 -6.79
N GLU A 45 22.12 -1.31 -5.53
CA GLU A 45 22.63 -2.09 -4.39
C GLU A 45 21.60 -3.06 -3.80
N GLY A 46 20.31 -2.86 -4.03
CA GLY A 46 19.24 -3.63 -3.40
C GLY A 46 19.00 -5.02 -3.99
N GLY A 47 19.55 -5.30 -5.19
CA GLY A 47 19.47 -6.60 -5.86
C GLY A 47 18.05 -7.18 -5.90
N GLN A 48 17.93 -8.50 -5.66
CA GLN A 48 16.65 -9.22 -5.70
C GLN A 48 15.59 -8.66 -4.73
N VAL A 49 16.01 -8.10 -3.60
CA VAL A 49 15.06 -7.54 -2.62
C VAL A 49 14.39 -6.29 -3.19
N ALA A 50 15.16 -5.40 -3.83
CA ALA A 50 14.60 -4.22 -4.48
C ALA A 50 13.66 -4.59 -5.64
N GLU A 51 14.03 -5.58 -6.45
CA GLU A 51 13.17 -6.09 -7.54
C GLU A 51 11.83 -6.63 -6.99
N ASN A 52 11.87 -7.47 -5.96
CA ASN A 52 10.66 -8.03 -5.35
C ASN A 52 9.77 -6.93 -4.73
N LEU A 53 10.36 -5.93 -4.08
CA LEU A 53 9.62 -4.79 -3.53
C LEU A 53 8.99 -3.95 -4.63
N GLN A 54 9.71 -3.72 -5.73
CA GLN A 54 9.17 -3.01 -6.90
C GLN A 54 7.94 -3.74 -7.45
N GLU A 55 8.02 -5.06 -7.65
CA GLU A 55 6.88 -5.86 -8.14
C GLU A 55 5.66 -5.77 -7.20
N LEU A 56 5.89 -5.87 -5.89
CA LEU A 56 4.83 -5.75 -4.89
C LEU A 56 4.19 -4.36 -4.89
N TYR A 57 4.98 -3.29 -5.01
CA TYR A 57 4.43 -1.93 -5.06
C TYR A 57 3.62 -1.68 -6.33
N LEU A 58 4.09 -2.17 -7.49
CA LEU A 58 3.33 -2.09 -8.74
C LEU A 58 2.02 -2.88 -8.65
N PHE A 59 2.05 -4.06 -8.03
CA PHE A 59 0.84 -4.84 -7.77
C PHE A 59 -0.15 -4.09 -6.85
N ILE A 60 0.33 -3.50 -5.75
CA ILE A 60 -0.50 -2.69 -4.85
C ILE A 60 -1.16 -1.52 -5.62
N MET A 61 -0.41 -0.80 -6.45
CA MET A 61 -0.94 0.32 -7.23
C MET A 61 -2.03 -0.12 -8.22
N LYS A 62 -1.85 -1.28 -8.85
CA LYS A 62 -2.87 -1.89 -9.71
C LYS A 62 -4.14 -2.21 -8.90
N GLU A 63 -4.00 -2.90 -7.77
CA GLU A 63 -5.15 -3.26 -6.92
C GLU A 63 -5.89 -2.03 -6.38
N LEU A 64 -5.18 -0.96 -6.00
CA LEU A 64 -5.78 0.31 -5.59
C LEU A 64 -6.59 0.96 -6.72
N THR A 65 -6.08 0.90 -7.95
CA THR A 65 -6.77 1.43 -9.14
C THR A 65 -8.04 0.65 -9.42
N GLU A 66 -7.96 -0.68 -9.42
CA GLU A 66 -9.12 -1.56 -9.60
C GLU A 66 -10.14 -1.42 -8.46
N ALA A 67 -9.69 -1.30 -7.21
CA ALA A 67 -10.55 -1.04 -6.06
C ALA A 67 -11.27 0.31 -6.19
N ASN A 68 -10.61 1.33 -6.73
CA ASN A 68 -11.25 2.63 -6.95
C ASN A 68 -12.38 2.54 -8.00
N ILE A 69 -12.14 1.82 -9.10
CA ILE A 69 -13.12 1.62 -10.19
C ILE A 69 -14.31 0.80 -9.69
N THR A 70 -14.02 -0.33 -9.02
CA THR A 70 -15.03 -1.32 -8.63
C THR A 70 -15.66 -1.05 -7.27
N SER A 71 -15.09 -0.14 -6.48
CA SER A 71 -15.40 0.04 -5.06
C SER A 71 -15.32 -1.28 -4.27
N SER A 72 -14.33 -2.12 -4.58
CA SER A 72 -14.14 -3.42 -3.92
C SER A 72 -13.32 -3.29 -2.63
N CYS A 73 -13.96 -3.55 -1.48
CA CYS A 73 -13.27 -3.66 -0.19
C CYS A 73 -12.29 -4.84 -0.14
N GLU A 74 -12.59 -5.94 -0.82
CA GLU A 74 -11.73 -7.15 -0.85
C GLU A 74 -10.35 -6.85 -1.49
N ARG A 75 -10.33 -6.03 -2.54
CA ARG A 75 -9.06 -5.55 -3.12
C ARG A 75 -8.28 -4.67 -2.15
N LEU A 76 -8.97 -3.82 -1.39
CA LEU A 76 -8.35 -3.01 -0.34
C LEU A 76 -7.86 -3.86 0.84
N ASP A 77 -8.54 -4.96 1.18
CA ASP A 77 -8.07 -5.94 2.17
C ASP A 77 -6.76 -6.59 1.73
N THR A 78 -6.66 -6.94 0.44
CA THR A 78 -5.42 -7.48 -0.14
C THR A 78 -4.27 -6.48 -0.04
N VAL A 79 -4.52 -5.21 -0.38
CA VAL A 79 -3.53 -4.14 -0.23
C VAL A 79 -3.12 -3.94 1.23
N GLU A 80 -4.08 -3.90 2.14
CA GLU A 80 -3.83 -3.76 3.58
C GLU A 80 -2.97 -4.89 4.14
N SER A 81 -3.27 -6.13 3.75
CA SER A 81 -2.52 -7.33 4.15
C SER A 81 -1.06 -7.26 3.70
N ILE A 82 -0.80 -6.94 2.42
CA ILE A 82 0.58 -6.83 1.90
C ILE A 82 1.34 -5.72 2.63
N LEU A 83 0.74 -4.53 2.79
CA LEU A 83 1.38 -3.42 3.48
C LEU A 83 1.67 -3.73 4.96
N SER A 84 0.82 -4.53 5.62
CA SER A 84 1.00 -4.94 7.01
C SER A 84 2.15 -5.94 7.15
N THR A 85 2.21 -6.95 6.28
CA THR A 85 3.32 -7.91 6.24
C THR A 85 4.66 -7.21 5.99
N LEU A 86 4.71 -6.22 5.09
CA LEU A 86 5.92 -5.43 4.84
C LEU A 86 6.32 -4.58 6.06
N LEU A 87 5.34 -3.99 6.75
CA LEU A 87 5.59 -3.24 7.99
C LEU A 87 6.15 -4.12 9.10
N GLU A 88 5.60 -5.32 9.27
CA GLU A 88 6.06 -6.32 10.24
C GLU A 88 7.50 -6.72 9.95
N GLY A 89 7.82 -7.12 8.72
CA GLY A 89 9.19 -7.46 8.33
C GLY A 89 10.18 -6.32 8.57
N TRP A 90 9.77 -5.07 8.33
CA TRP A 90 10.63 -3.91 8.60
C TRP A 90 10.81 -3.63 10.10
N LYS A 91 9.79 -3.89 10.92
CA LYS A 91 9.87 -3.78 12.38
C LYS A 91 10.79 -4.86 12.97
N GLU A 92 10.74 -6.08 12.45
CA GLU A 92 11.62 -7.17 12.86
C GLU A 92 13.10 -6.84 12.58
N ILE A 93 13.41 -6.36 11.37
CA ILE A 93 14.78 -5.95 11.01
C ILE A 93 15.28 -4.85 11.95
N LYS A 94 14.46 -3.83 12.25
CA LYS A 94 14.85 -2.77 13.19
C LYS A 94 15.03 -3.28 14.62
N GLY A 95 14.19 -4.20 15.07
CA GLY A 95 14.27 -4.79 16.40
C GLY A 95 15.52 -5.64 16.64
N GLN A 96 16.09 -6.23 15.59
CA GLN A 96 17.37 -6.97 15.67
C GLN A 96 18.60 -6.07 15.75
N ILE A 97 18.46 -4.78 15.42
CA ILE A 97 19.55 -3.79 15.36
C ILE A 97 19.55 -2.86 16.60
N SER A 98 18.62 -3.07 17.55
CA SER A 98 18.53 -2.36 18.82
C SER A 98 19.09 -3.16 19.99
#